data_AF-A0A970ZP73-F1
#
_entry.id   AF-A0A970ZP73-F1
#
_cell.length_a   1.000
_cell.length_b   1.000
_cell.length_c   1.000
_cell.angle_alpha   90.00
_cell.angle_beta   90.00
_cell.angle_gamma   90.00
#
_symmetry.space_group_name_H-M   'P 1'
#
loop_
_entity.id
_entity.type
_entity.pdbx_description
1 polymer ?
#
loop_
_entity_poly.entity_id
_entity_poly.type
_entity_poly.pdbx_seq_one_letter_code
_entity_poly.pdbx_strand_id
1 'polypeptide(L)'
;MAGSTDNRSERPTKRKLDKAREKGQVPRSKEVPLAAVLFGSTLLLLYFGQTMLKKLQLVLKSGLVVSVPSELTIPWLSGMLNTVALHTATVVLPVILAAMVFSIAGSAMQGGFVLSAHPLGFRFEKLNPKNGIKRMFSKNGLMELAKSIALI
;
A
#
# COMPACT_ATOMS: atom_id res chain seq x y z
N MET A 1 -9.13 18.83 30.63
CA MET A 1 -8.39 18.69 31.90
C MET A 1 -7.07 18.01 31.64
N ALA A 2 -6.04 18.50 32.31
CA ALA A 2 -4.63 18.31 32.05
C ALA A 2 -4.12 16.89 32.39
N GLY A 3 -3.09 16.48 31.65
CA GLY A 3 -2.32 15.26 31.85
C GLY A 3 -1.14 15.29 30.89
N SER A 4 -0.12 16.05 31.26
CA SER A 4 1.15 16.25 30.59
C SER A 4 1.73 14.96 29.99
N THR A 5 1.94 14.97 28.68
CA THR A 5 2.88 14.08 27.99
C THR A 5 4.29 14.58 28.26
N ASP A 6 4.76 14.38 29.48
CA ASP A 6 6.14 14.66 29.88
C ASP A 6 6.75 13.36 30.42
N ASN A 7 7.80 12.91 29.72
CA ASN A 7 8.84 12.00 30.16
C ASN A 7 8.49 10.94 31.23
N ARG A 8 7.83 9.84 30.83
CA ARG A 8 8.07 8.55 31.51
C ARG A 8 9.27 7.89 30.83
N SER A 9 10.45 8.07 31.43
CA SER A 9 11.72 7.43 31.06
C SER A 9 11.78 5.94 31.37
N GLU A 10 10.76 5.38 32.04
CA GLU A 10 10.70 3.97 32.38
C GLU A 10 10.17 3.11 31.22
N ARG A 11 10.83 1.97 30.99
CA ARG A 11 10.40 1.00 30.00
C ARG A 11 9.00 0.49 30.36
N PRO A 12 8.07 0.37 29.39
CA PRO A 12 6.74 -0.17 29.65
C PRO A 12 6.83 -1.60 30.19
N THR A 13 6.05 -1.91 31.23
CA THR A 13 5.95 -3.26 31.78
C THR A 13 5.41 -4.26 30.75
N LYS A 14 5.81 -5.54 30.84
CA LYS A 14 5.37 -6.61 29.92
C LYS A 14 3.85 -6.62 29.71
N ARG A 15 3.08 -6.54 30.81
CA ARG A 15 1.60 -6.47 30.78
C ARG A 15 1.03 -5.28 30.00
N LYS A 16 1.74 -4.14 29.93
CA LYS A 16 1.32 -2.98 29.11
C LYS A 16 1.60 -3.23 27.62
N LEU A 17 2.73 -3.86 27.29
CA LEU A 17 3.08 -4.22 25.91
C LEU A 17 2.11 -5.27 25.35
N ASP A 18 1.75 -6.28 26.15
CA ASP A 18 0.81 -7.33 25.74
C ASP A 18 -0.58 -6.74 25.46
N LYS A 19 -1.09 -5.88 26.35
CA LYS A 19 -2.36 -5.16 26.13
C LYS A 19 -2.34 -4.24 24.92
N ALA A 20 -1.21 -3.59 24.63
CA ALA A 20 -1.06 -2.77 23.43
C ALA A 20 -1.12 -3.65 22.16
N ARG A 21 -0.47 -4.82 22.20
CA ARG A 21 -0.49 -5.81 21.12
C ARG A 21 -1.90 -6.38 20.90
N GLU A 22 -2.63 -6.75 21.95
CA GLU A 22 -4.04 -7.19 21.86
C GLU A 22 -4.95 -6.14 21.20
N LYS A 23 -4.68 -4.85 21.44
CA LYS A 23 -5.39 -3.73 20.81
C LYS A 23 -4.92 -3.42 19.39
N GLY A 24 -3.98 -4.19 18.83
CA GLY A 24 -3.40 -3.97 17.50
C GLY A 24 -2.43 -2.79 17.42
N GLN A 25 -2.00 -2.24 18.56
CA GLN A 25 -1.10 -1.08 18.62
C GLN A 25 0.35 -1.55 18.71
N VAL A 26 0.86 -2.07 17.59
CA VAL A 26 2.28 -2.43 17.46
C VAL A 26 3.03 -1.27 16.81
N PRO A 27 4.14 -0.77 17.42
CA PRO A 27 4.97 0.23 16.77
C PRO A 27 5.56 -0.37 15.49
N ARG A 28 5.31 0.27 14.36
CA ARG A 28 5.80 -0.12 13.03
C ARG A 28 6.37 1.12 12.33
N SER A 29 7.49 0.95 11.64
CA SER A 29 8.01 1.93 10.70
C SER A 29 7.19 1.90 9.40
N LYS A 30 6.92 3.08 8.86
CA LYS A 30 6.30 3.23 7.53
C LYS A 30 7.29 2.96 6.39
N GLU A 31 8.58 3.10 6.65
CA GLU A 31 9.63 3.01 5.63
C GLU A 31 9.97 1.58 5.24
N VAL A 32 9.89 0.63 6.19
CA VAL A 32 10.25 -0.77 5.93
C VAL A 32 9.30 -1.47 4.94
N PRO A 33 7.95 -1.33 5.05
CA PRO A 33 7.06 -1.90 4.04
C PRO A 33 7.25 -1.24 2.66
N LEU A 34 7.51 0.07 2.61
CA LEU A 34 7.83 0.78 1.37
C LEU A 34 9.10 0.22 0.72
N ALA A 35 10.18 0.07 1.49
CA ALA A 35 11.43 -0.52 1.01
C ALA A 35 11.23 -1.96 0.53
N ALA A 36 10.44 -2.78 1.25
CA ALA A 36 10.12 -4.14 0.86
C ALA A 36 9.35 -4.18 -0.48
N VAL A 37 8.38 -3.29 -0.68
CA VAL A 37 7.65 -3.17 -1.95
C VAL A 37 8.56 -2.76 -3.09
N LEU A 38 9.44 -1.76 -2.89
CA LEU A 38 10.41 -1.34 -3.90
C LEU A 38 11.36 -2.47 -4.29
N PHE A 39 11.93 -3.15 -3.29
CA PHE A 39 12.80 -4.30 -3.51
C PHE A 39 12.07 -5.42 -4.26
N GLY A 40 10.89 -5.79 -3.82
CA GLY A 40 10.08 -6.83 -4.44
C GLY A 40 9.63 -6.51 -5.86
N SER A 41 9.26 -5.25 -6.11
CA SER A 41 8.88 -4.77 -7.43
C SER A 41 10.08 -4.77 -8.38
N THR A 42 11.27 -4.41 -7.87
CA THR A 42 12.52 -4.48 -8.62
C THR A 42 12.85 -5.91 -9.02
N LEU A 43 12.76 -6.87 -8.09
CA LEU A 43 12.95 -8.29 -8.41
C LEU A 43 11.94 -8.79 -9.45
N LEU A 44 10.67 -8.44 -9.30
CA LEU A 44 9.64 -8.81 -10.26
C LEU A 44 9.97 -8.28 -11.66
N LEU A 45 10.40 -7.04 -11.78
CA LEU A 45 10.78 -6.45 -13.06
C LEU A 45 12.06 -7.08 -13.63
N LEU A 46 13.04 -7.42 -12.80
CA LEU A 46 14.27 -8.08 -13.25
C LEU A 46 13.99 -9.47 -13.86
N TYR A 47 13.16 -10.28 -13.21
CA TYR A 47 12.89 -11.65 -13.68
C TYR A 47 11.75 -11.74 -14.70
N PHE A 48 10.70 -10.93 -14.55
CA PHE A 48 9.49 -11.02 -15.37
C PHE A 48 9.27 -9.83 -16.31
N GLY A 49 10.10 -8.78 -16.23
CA GLY A 49 9.92 -7.55 -17.00
C GLY A 49 9.86 -7.77 -18.51
N GLN A 50 10.70 -8.66 -19.07
CA GLN A 50 10.66 -8.97 -20.50
C GLN A 50 9.31 -9.59 -20.93
N THR A 51 8.81 -10.53 -20.14
CA THR A 51 7.51 -11.17 -20.40
C THR A 51 6.37 -10.17 -20.28
N MET A 52 6.41 -9.31 -19.26
CA MET A 52 5.43 -8.24 -19.09
C MET A 52 5.46 -7.23 -20.23
N LEU A 53 6.64 -6.86 -20.71
CA LEU A 53 6.79 -5.94 -21.83
C LEU A 53 6.21 -6.54 -23.12
N LYS A 54 6.45 -7.83 -23.40
CA LYS A 54 5.83 -8.53 -24.54
C LYS A 54 4.30 -8.53 -24.45
N LYS A 55 3.74 -8.80 -23.27
CA LYS A 55 2.29 -8.75 -23.04
C LYS A 55 1.73 -7.35 -23.21
N LEU A 56 2.42 -6.33 -22.71
CA LEU A 56 2.03 -4.93 -22.87
C LEU A 56 2.02 -4.52 -24.35
N GLN A 57 3.04 -4.92 -25.11
CA GLN A 57 3.08 -4.71 -26.56
C GLN A 57 1.91 -5.38 -27.26
N LEU A 58 1.50 -6.58 -26.83
CA LEU A 58 0.34 -7.27 -27.39
C LEU A 58 -0.96 -6.54 -27.08
N VAL A 59 -1.14 -6.05 -25.86
CA VAL A 59 -2.29 -5.20 -25.48
C VAL A 59 -2.34 -3.96 -26.36
N LEU A 60 -1.22 -3.24 -26.49
CA LEU A 60 -1.13 -2.03 -27.30
C LEU A 60 -1.42 -2.33 -28.77
N LYS A 61 -0.85 -3.40 -29.34
CA LYS A 61 -1.15 -3.81 -30.73
C LYS A 61 -2.63 -4.15 -30.91
N SER A 62 -3.24 -4.87 -29.96
CA SER A 62 -4.66 -5.21 -30.04
C SER A 62 -5.59 -4.00 -29.94
N GLY A 63 -5.18 -2.95 -29.23
CA GLY A 63 -5.94 -1.71 -29.07
C GLY A 63 -5.66 -0.62 -30.12
N LEU A 64 -4.48 -0.64 -30.76
CA LEU A 64 -4.08 0.35 -31.77
C LEU A 64 -4.24 -0.16 -33.20
N VAL A 65 -4.03 -1.46 -33.44
CA VAL A 65 -4.27 -2.11 -34.74
C VAL A 65 -5.67 -2.71 -34.73
N VAL A 66 -6.67 -1.85 -34.51
CA VAL A 66 -8.07 -2.27 -34.58
C VAL A 66 -8.44 -2.34 -36.06
N SER A 67 -8.61 -3.55 -36.58
CA SER A 67 -9.33 -3.75 -37.85
C SER A 67 -10.80 -3.48 -37.55
N VAL A 68 -11.20 -2.22 -37.65
CA VAL A 68 -12.59 -1.82 -37.43
C VAL A 68 -13.43 -2.52 -38.48
N PRO A 69 -14.35 -3.42 -38.11
CA PRO A 69 -15.25 -4.03 -39.07
C PRO A 69 -16.07 -2.94 -39.74
N SER A 70 -16.50 -3.17 -40.97
CA SER A 70 -17.35 -2.24 -41.73
C SER A 70 -18.64 -1.85 -40.99
N GLU A 71 -19.09 -2.68 -40.04
CA GLU A 71 -20.16 -2.36 -39.11
C GLU A 71 -19.70 -2.55 -37.65
N LEU A 72 -19.74 -1.47 -36.88
CA LEU A 72 -19.49 -1.47 -35.44
C LEU A 72 -20.74 -1.96 -34.70
N THR A 73 -20.72 -3.19 -34.22
CA THR A 73 -21.81 -3.77 -33.43
C THR A 73 -21.46 -3.82 -31.93
N ILE A 74 -22.47 -3.74 -31.06
CA ILE A 74 -22.27 -3.85 -29.60
C ILE A 74 -21.57 -5.17 -29.19
N PRO A 75 -21.93 -6.34 -29.75
CA PRO A 75 -21.23 -7.59 -29.45
C PRO A 75 -19.73 -7.53 -29.78
N TRP A 76 -19.38 -6.96 -30.94
CA TRP A 76 -17.98 -6.79 -31.33
C TRP A 76 -17.21 -5.88 -30.38
N LEU A 77 -17.79 -4.74 -30.01
CA LEU A 77 -17.19 -3.80 -29.04
C LEU A 77 -16.98 -4.46 -27.67
N SER A 78 -17.97 -5.21 -27.20
CA SER A 78 -17.88 -5.93 -25.91
C SER A 78 -16.80 -7.01 -25.91
N GLY A 79 -16.64 -7.75 -27.02
CA GLY A 79 -15.59 -8.75 -27.18
C GLY A 79 -14.19 -8.13 -27.22
N MET A 80 -14.04 -7.01 -27.92
CA MET A 80 -12.78 -6.25 -27.95
C MET A 80 -12.42 -5.73 -26.55
N LEU A 81 -13.35 -5.09 -25.85
CA LEU A 81 -13.14 -4.59 -24.49
C LEU A 81 -12.78 -5.71 -23.51
N ASN A 82 -13.48 -6.85 -23.57
CA ASN A 82 -13.18 -7.99 -22.72
C ASN A 82 -11.76 -8.55 -23.00
N THR A 83 -11.38 -8.64 -24.27
CA THR A 83 -10.04 -9.08 -24.67
C THR A 83 -8.97 -8.14 -24.13
N VAL A 84 -9.13 -6.83 -24.30
CA VAL A 84 -8.18 -5.83 -23.79
C VAL A 84 -8.13 -5.86 -22.25
N ALA A 85 -9.28 -5.97 -21.58
CA ALA A 85 -9.37 -6.03 -20.13
C ALA A 85 -8.64 -7.26 -19.56
N LEU A 86 -8.87 -8.44 -20.14
CA LEU A 86 -8.20 -9.68 -19.72
C LEU A 86 -6.68 -9.60 -19.92
N HIS A 87 -6.23 -9.14 -21.08
CA HIS A 87 -4.79 -9.02 -21.33
C HIS A 87 -4.13 -8.00 -20.40
N THR A 88 -4.78 -6.85 -20.17
CA THR A 88 -4.29 -5.83 -19.22
C THR A 88 -4.24 -6.39 -17.80
N ALA A 89 -5.26 -7.12 -17.36
CA ALA A 89 -5.29 -7.75 -16.06
C ALA A 89 -4.11 -8.71 -15.86
N THR A 90 -3.73 -9.49 -16.88
CA THR A 90 -2.56 -10.40 -16.77
C THR A 90 -1.20 -9.68 -16.62
N VAL A 91 -1.13 -8.39 -16.94
CA VAL A 91 0.07 -7.57 -16.77
C VAL A 91 0.05 -6.82 -15.43
N VAL A 92 -1.10 -6.24 -15.07
CA VAL A 92 -1.24 -5.40 -13.87
C VAL A 92 -1.34 -6.25 -12.60
N LEU A 93 -2.08 -7.36 -12.66
CA LEU A 93 -2.39 -8.18 -11.47
C LEU A 93 -1.13 -8.75 -10.80
N PRO A 94 -0.12 -9.29 -11.51
CA PRO A 94 1.11 -9.76 -10.89
C PRO A 94 1.86 -8.67 -10.11
N VAL A 95 1.86 -7.42 -10.60
CA VAL A 95 2.53 -6.30 -9.92
C VAL A 95 1.81 -5.93 -8.63
N ILE A 96 0.48 -5.84 -8.68
CA ILE A 96 -0.34 -5.57 -7.50
C ILE A 96 -0.16 -6.67 -6.45
N LEU A 97 -0.21 -7.93 -6.88
CA LEU A 97 -0.04 -9.07 -5.99
C LEU A 97 1.35 -9.09 -5.36
N ALA A 98 2.41 -8.83 -6.13
CA ALA A 98 3.75 -8.72 -5.58
C ALA A 98 3.86 -7.57 -4.57
N ALA A 99 3.41 -6.37 -4.92
CA ALA A 99 3.40 -5.23 -3.99
C ALA A 99 2.64 -5.55 -2.70
N MET A 100 1.50 -6.24 -2.80
CA MET A 100 0.73 -6.68 -1.63
C MET A 100 1.52 -7.69 -0.77
N VAL A 101 2.11 -8.72 -1.40
CA VAL A 101 2.92 -9.73 -0.70
C VAL A 101 4.11 -9.10 0.01
N PHE A 102 4.89 -8.27 -0.68
CA PHE A 102 6.07 -7.62 -0.10
C PHE A 102 5.71 -6.57 0.96
N SER A 103 4.62 -5.83 0.79
CA SER A 103 4.11 -4.88 1.80
C SER A 103 3.70 -5.61 3.08
N ILE A 104 2.97 -6.72 2.95
CA ILE A 104 2.57 -7.56 4.07
C ILE A 104 3.79 -8.17 4.74
N ALA A 105 4.74 -8.72 3.97
CA ALA A 105 5.98 -9.29 4.49
C ALA A 105 6.81 -8.26 5.25
N GLY A 106 7.05 -7.08 4.66
CA GLY A 106 7.78 -5.99 5.32
C GLY A 106 7.09 -5.47 6.57
N SER A 107 5.76 -5.46 6.59
CA SER A 107 4.97 -5.12 7.78
C SER A 107 5.01 -6.21 8.86
N ALA A 108 4.99 -7.47 8.46
CA ALA A 108 5.04 -8.62 9.36
C ALA A 108 6.41 -8.80 10.00
N MET A 109 7.51 -8.52 9.29
CA MET A 109 8.88 -8.61 9.82
C MET A 109 9.13 -7.68 11.02
N GLN A 110 8.45 -6.54 11.09
CA GLN A 110 8.68 -5.54 12.15
C GLN A 110 7.96 -5.84 13.47
N GLY A 111 6.88 -6.62 13.46
CA GLY A 111 6.02 -6.79 14.63
C GLY A 111 5.17 -8.05 14.68
N GLY A 112 5.38 -8.96 13.72
CA GLY A 112 4.58 -10.15 13.49
C GLY A 112 3.18 -9.86 12.94
N PHE A 113 2.41 -10.91 12.72
CA PHE A 113 0.98 -10.80 12.45
C PHE A 113 0.24 -10.58 13.77
N VAL A 114 -0.46 -9.44 13.88
CA VAL A 114 -1.29 -9.10 15.03
C VAL A 114 -2.69 -8.79 14.53
N LEU A 115 -3.60 -9.75 14.72
CA LEU A 115 -5.01 -9.60 14.39
C LEU A 115 -5.72 -9.01 15.61
N SER A 116 -6.36 -7.86 15.42
CA SER A 116 -7.18 -7.22 16.46
C SER A 116 -8.42 -6.62 15.80
N ALA A 117 -9.60 -6.89 16.36
CA ALA A 117 -10.84 -6.26 15.95
C ALA A 117 -11.01 -4.87 16.59
N HIS A 118 -10.21 -4.55 17.61
CA HIS A 118 -10.30 -3.30 18.37
C HIS A 118 -10.07 -2.01 17.52
N PRO A 119 -9.21 -2.01 16.48
CA PRO A 119 -9.05 -0.90 15.56
C PRO A 119 -10.26 -0.67 14.62
N LEU A 120 -11.12 -1.68 14.41
CA LEU A 120 -12.29 -1.60 13.52
C LEU A 120 -13.45 -0.80 14.14
N GLY A 121 -13.40 -0.52 15.44
CA GLY A 121 -14.41 0.30 16.11
C GLY A 121 -14.40 1.74 15.59
N PHE A 122 -15.60 2.28 15.35
CA PHE A 122 -15.77 3.68 14.92
C PHE A 122 -15.31 4.63 16.03
N ARG A 123 -14.32 5.49 15.73
CA ARG A 123 -13.77 6.46 16.69
C ARG A 123 -13.97 7.88 16.17
N PHE A 124 -15.00 8.56 16.68
CA PHE A 124 -15.31 9.96 16.33
C PHE A 124 -14.13 10.91 16.54
N GLU A 125 -13.29 10.65 17.54
CA GLU A 125 -12.07 11.44 17.83
C GLU A 125 -11.08 11.48 16.66
N LYS A 126 -11.03 10.42 15.84
CA LYS A 126 -10.16 10.32 14.66
C LYS A 126 -10.72 11.07 13.44
N LEU A 127 -12.01 11.39 13.45
CA LEU A 127 -12.70 12.09 12.35
C LEU A 127 -12.67 13.61 12.48
N ASN A 128 -12.22 14.15 13.62
CA ASN A 128 -12.18 15.59 13.82
C ASN A 128 -11.06 16.24 12.97
N PRO A 129 -11.39 17.09 11.97
CA PRO A 129 -10.40 17.69 11.06
C PRO A 129 -9.38 18.57 11.79
N LYS A 130 -9.76 19.20 12.93
CA LYS A 130 -8.84 20.01 13.76
C LYS A 130 -7.68 19.17 14.29
N ASN A 131 -7.94 17.92 14.68
CA ASN A 131 -6.91 17.01 15.16
C ASN A 131 -5.99 16.56 14.02
N GLY A 132 -6.53 16.39 12.81
CA GLY A 132 -5.76 16.10 11.60
C GLY A 132 -4.75 17.21 11.28
N ILE A 133 -5.22 18.46 11.20
CA ILE A 133 -4.38 19.63 10.90
C ILE A 133 -3.29 19.81 11.97
N LYS A 134 -3.65 19.75 13.25
CA LYS A 134 -2.68 19.85 14.36
C LYS A 134 -1.60 18.77 14.27
N ARG A 135 -1.96 17.57 13.83
CA ARG A 135 -1.02 16.46 13.69
C ARG A 135 -0.09 16.66 12.48
N MET A 136 -0.60 17.18 11.36
CA MET A 136 0.20 17.51 10.16
C MET A 136 1.25 18.59 10.46
N PHE A 137 0.88 19.67 11.17
CA PHE A 137 1.79 20.76 11.54
C PHE A 137 2.45 20.58 12.92
N SER A 138 2.48 19.35 13.45
CA SER A 138 3.17 19.06 14.71
C SER A 138 4.68 18.93 14.51
N LYS A 139 5.47 19.00 15.60
CA LYS A 139 6.91 18.69 15.57
C LYS A 139 7.20 17.33 14.92
N ASN A 140 6.33 16.36 15.15
CA ASN A 140 6.45 15.02 14.55
C ASN A 140 6.18 15.05 13.05
N GLY A 141 5.21 15.85 12.59
CA GLY A 141 4.92 16.03 11.16
C GLY A 141 6.08 16.72 10.43
N LEU A 142 6.65 17.78 11.02
CA LEU A 142 7.84 18.44 10.48
C LEU A 142 9.07 17.51 10.43
N MET A 143 9.25 16.65 11.44
CA MET A 143 10.32 15.66 11.46
C MET A 143 10.11 14.56 10.40
N GLU A 144 8.89 14.05 10.22
CA GLU A 144 8.59 13.12 9.12
C GLU A 144 8.86 13.78 7.76
N LEU A 145 8.53 15.06 7.60
CA LEU A 145 8.78 15.82 6.37
C LEU A 145 10.30 15.96 6.12
N ALA A 146 11.07 16.35 7.12
CA ALA A 146 12.53 16.43 7.03
C ALA A 146 13.16 15.07 6.66
N LYS A 147 12.71 13.98 7.28
CA LYS A 147 13.16 12.62 6.91
C LYS A 147 12.83 12.28 5.47
N SER A 148 11.61 12.59 5.02
CA SER A 148 11.21 12.31 3.64
C SER A 148 12.04 13.07 2.61
N ILE A 149 12.43 14.33 2.91
CA ILE A 149 13.32 15.11 2.05
C ILE A 149 14.74 14.55 2.07
N ALA A 150 15.25 14.12 3.22
CA ALA A 150 16.60 13.56 3.33
C ALA A 150 16.73 12.14 2.73
N LEU A 151 15.62 11.40 2.66
CA LEU A 151 15.56 10.06 2.05
C LEU A 151 15.41 10.12 0.53
N ILE A 152 14.88 11.23 0.00
CA ILE A 152 14.83 11.55 -1.45
C ILE A 152 16.21 12.02 -1.91
#